data_AF-A0A8T3NSY6-F1
#
_entry.id   AF-A0A8T3NSY6-F1
#
_cell.length_a   1.000
_cell.length_b   1.000
_cell.length_c   1.000
_cell.angle_alpha   90.00
_cell.angle_beta   90.00
_cell.angle_gamma   90.00
#
_symmetry.space_group_name_H-M   'P 1'
#
loop_
_entity.id
_entity.type
_entity.pdbx_description
1 polymer ?
#
loop_
_entity_poly.entity_id
_entity_poly.type
_entity_poly.pdbx_seq_one_letter_code
_entity_poly.pdbx_strand_id
1 'polypeptide(L)'
;MVDQPTDHPALIGWAERSSESWCLDRAGQDRLVVDGLPIRWPLRVEVYNVLRSLALAQLGRRDVVAGPPLGGLLKRRGLDRRVHASLLRGSRTASLTDLAKRTDRPVIFVSEMAVASTIEPSLAVAAALPADMVVPLVADRRAARAWRQAGYEPSALLLPWRRDREIRTQAARRLSLAWRERFLDMPPIELAGMDVRADVHRALAPLVLRGGPWLWSELSALALALRRVAPRAVVLATDQHRVGWLAARAARSAAVPTFVL
;
A
#
# COMPACT_ATOMS: atom_id res chain seq x y z
N MET A 1 -3.36 -0.26 35.36
CA MET A 1 -3.66 -1.70 35.22
C MET A 1 -4.53 -1.84 33.99
N VAL A 2 -4.01 -2.46 32.93
CA VAL A 2 -4.79 -2.74 31.70
C VAL A 2 -5.19 -4.22 31.79
N ASP A 3 -6.50 -4.49 31.69
CA ASP A 3 -7.06 -5.84 31.73
C ASP A 3 -6.36 -6.75 30.70
N GLN A 4 -5.96 -7.93 31.17
CA GLN A 4 -5.29 -8.91 30.34
C GLN A 4 -6.29 -9.60 29.40
N PRO A 5 -5.99 -9.67 28.09
CA PRO A 5 -6.86 -10.36 27.14
C PRO A 5 -6.75 -11.88 27.29
N THR A 6 -7.75 -12.51 27.91
CA THR A 6 -7.81 -13.98 28.12
C THR A 6 -8.62 -14.70 27.03
N ASP A 7 -9.29 -13.97 26.14
CA ASP A 7 -10.09 -14.51 25.04
C ASP A 7 -9.64 -14.02 23.64
N HIS A 8 -10.07 -14.74 22.60
CA HIS A 8 -9.68 -14.46 21.21
C HIS A 8 -10.08 -13.06 20.71
N PRO A 9 -11.30 -12.53 21.02
CA PRO A 9 -11.65 -11.15 20.69
C PRO A 9 -10.75 -10.09 21.35
N ALA A 10 -10.40 -10.26 22.63
CA ALA A 10 -9.54 -9.32 23.33
C ALA A 10 -8.10 -9.32 22.77
N LEU A 11 -7.60 -10.47 22.31
CA LEU A 11 -6.32 -10.57 21.59
C LEU A 11 -6.31 -9.82 20.25
N ILE A 12 -7.38 -9.93 19.47
CA ILE A 12 -7.51 -9.19 18.20
C ILE A 12 -7.49 -7.68 18.50
N GLY A 13 -8.32 -7.24 19.45
CA GLY A 13 -8.38 -5.83 19.83
C GLY A 13 -7.04 -5.30 20.37
N TRP A 14 -6.28 -6.11 21.11
CA TRP A 14 -4.91 -5.76 21.52
C TRP A 14 -3.98 -5.63 20.31
N ALA A 15 -3.98 -6.59 19.38
CA ALA A 15 -3.08 -6.55 18.23
C ALA A 15 -3.37 -5.35 17.32
N GLU A 16 -4.65 -5.01 17.12
CA GLU A 16 -5.07 -3.81 16.37
C GLU A 16 -4.54 -2.52 17.02
N ARG A 17 -4.87 -2.26 18.29
CA ARG A 17 -4.42 -1.05 19.01
C ARG A 17 -2.89 -0.96 19.11
N SER A 18 -2.23 -2.07 19.37
CA SER A 18 -0.77 -2.13 19.47
C SER A 18 -0.11 -1.89 18.11
N SER A 19 -0.68 -2.42 17.02
CA SER A 19 -0.17 -2.14 15.67
C SER A 19 -0.30 -0.66 15.30
N GLU A 20 -1.43 -0.04 15.60
CA GLU A 20 -1.69 1.36 15.28
C GLU A 20 -0.77 2.29 16.06
N SER A 21 -0.70 2.11 17.39
CA SER A 21 0.15 2.93 18.27
C SER A 21 1.65 2.76 18.02
N TRP A 22 2.07 1.61 17.52
CA TRP A 22 3.46 1.35 17.16
C TRP A 22 3.84 1.88 15.76
N CYS A 23 2.89 1.92 14.83
CA CYS A 23 3.08 2.51 13.51
C CYS A 23 2.98 4.04 13.53
N LEU A 24 2.02 4.58 14.29
CA LEU A 24 1.64 5.99 14.28
C LEU A 24 1.91 6.68 15.63
N ASP A 25 2.28 7.95 15.59
CA ASP A 25 2.37 8.82 16.75
C ASP A 25 0.97 9.33 17.19
N ARG A 26 0.94 10.16 18.24
CA ARG A 26 -0.32 10.72 18.76
C ARG A 26 -1.02 11.65 17.77
N ALA A 27 -0.30 12.20 16.80
CA ALA A 27 -0.84 13.04 15.73
C ALA A 27 -1.22 12.21 14.48
N GLY A 28 -1.17 10.87 14.57
CA GLY A 28 -1.46 9.98 13.45
C GLY A 28 -0.36 9.95 12.37
N GLN A 29 0.85 10.44 12.67
CA GLN A 29 1.97 10.44 11.73
C GLN A 29 2.82 9.18 11.88
N ASP A 30 3.44 8.72 10.80
CA ASP A 30 4.30 7.54 10.83
C ASP A 30 5.54 7.76 11.70
N ARG A 31 5.80 6.85 12.65
CA ARG A 31 6.93 6.94 13.58
C ARG A 31 8.29 6.68 12.92
N LEU A 32 8.32 6.08 11.73
CA LEU A 32 9.52 5.85 10.95
C LEU A 32 9.37 6.45 9.56
N VAL A 33 9.89 7.66 9.41
CA VAL A 33 10.01 8.34 8.14
C VAL A 33 11.47 8.36 7.72
N VAL A 34 11.76 7.87 6.50
CA VAL A 34 13.10 7.88 5.89
C VAL A 34 13.00 8.62 4.56
N ASP A 35 13.77 9.69 4.37
CA ASP A 35 13.70 10.58 3.20
C ASP A 35 12.27 11.09 2.90
N GLY A 36 11.49 11.36 3.95
CA GLY A 36 10.10 11.78 3.81
C GLY A 36 9.12 10.66 3.44
N LEU A 37 9.56 9.40 3.35
CA LEU A 37 8.69 8.24 3.14
C LEU A 37 8.32 7.58 4.47
N PRO A 38 7.01 7.52 4.84
CA PRO A 38 6.52 6.70 5.93
C PRO A 38 6.76 5.22 5.62
N ILE A 39 7.37 4.51 6.57
CA ILE A 39 7.77 3.12 6.41
C ILE A 39 6.84 2.17 7.16
N ARG A 40 6.30 2.54 8.33
CA ARG A 40 5.53 1.64 9.18
C ARG A 40 4.06 1.56 8.81
N TRP A 41 3.45 2.66 8.41
CA TRP A 41 2.05 2.74 8.04
C TRP A 41 1.70 1.79 6.88
N PRO A 42 2.50 1.71 5.79
CA PRO A 42 2.28 0.70 4.75
C PRO A 42 2.42 -0.74 5.26
N LEU A 43 3.07 -0.96 6.40
CA LEU A 43 3.31 -2.27 7.01
C LEU A 43 2.32 -2.60 8.13
N ARG A 44 1.36 -1.72 8.46
CA ARG A 44 0.48 -1.88 9.62
C ARG A 44 -0.23 -3.24 9.68
N VAL A 45 -0.63 -3.77 8.52
CA VAL A 45 -1.29 -5.09 8.42
C VAL A 45 -0.33 -6.20 8.82
N GLU A 46 0.95 -6.09 8.45
CA GLU A 46 1.96 -7.09 8.79
C GLU A 46 2.43 -6.95 10.24
N VAL A 47 2.49 -5.73 10.77
CA VAL A 47 2.66 -5.50 12.21
C VAL A 47 1.53 -6.18 12.98
N TYR A 48 0.27 -5.95 12.58
CA TYR A 48 -0.89 -6.62 13.16
C TYR A 48 -0.77 -8.15 13.08
N ASN A 49 -0.38 -8.71 11.93
CA ASN A 49 -0.25 -10.16 11.76
C ASN A 49 0.86 -10.76 12.64
N VAL A 50 1.99 -10.07 12.80
CA VAL A 50 3.07 -10.47 13.71
C VAL A 50 2.59 -10.44 15.16
N LEU A 51 1.97 -9.33 15.59
CA LEU A 51 1.45 -9.17 16.94
C LEU A 51 0.40 -10.24 17.27
N ARG A 52 -0.56 -10.44 16.37
CA ARG A 52 -1.57 -11.49 16.51
C ARG A 52 -0.94 -12.87 16.65
N SER A 53 0.09 -13.18 15.87
CA SER A 53 0.81 -14.46 15.96
C SER A 53 1.51 -14.63 17.32
N LEU A 54 2.16 -13.58 17.83
CA LEU A 54 2.79 -13.58 19.15
C LEU A 54 1.76 -13.78 20.28
N ALA A 55 0.63 -13.08 20.21
CA ALA A 55 -0.49 -13.23 21.13
C ALA A 55 -1.07 -14.66 21.15
N LEU A 56 -1.27 -15.26 19.97
CA LEU A 56 -1.79 -16.62 19.86
C LEU A 56 -0.79 -17.67 20.39
N ALA A 57 0.51 -17.47 20.17
CA ALA A 57 1.55 -18.35 20.67
C ALA A 57 1.63 -18.34 22.22
N GLN A 58 1.37 -17.19 22.85
CA GLN A 58 1.33 -17.01 24.30
C GLN A 58 0.20 -17.83 24.96
N LEU A 59 -0.96 -17.97 24.30
CA LEU A 59 -2.08 -18.79 24.77
C LEU A 59 -1.91 -20.30 24.52
N GLY A 60 -0.71 -20.77 24.16
CA GLY A 60 -0.45 -22.18 23.85
C GLY A 60 -1.11 -22.67 22.55
N ARG A 61 -1.71 -21.77 21.75
CA ARG A 61 -2.42 -22.11 20.50
C ARG A 61 -1.50 -22.10 19.28
N ARG A 62 -0.39 -22.85 19.37
CA ARG A 62 0.62 -22.96 18.29
C ARG A 62 0.05 -23.57 17.00
N ASP A 63 -1.04 -24.31 17.08
CA ASP A 63 -1.67 -24.98 15.93
C ASP A 63 -2.51 -24.03 15.04
N VAL A 64 -2.70 -22.77 15.47
CA VAL A 64 -3.48 -21.73 14.75
C VAL A 64 -2.56 -20.82 13.91
N VAL A 65 -1.25 -21.10 13.88
CA VAL A 65 -0.21 -20.25 13.28
C VAL A 65 -0.23 -20.21 11.73
N ALA A 66 -1.07 -21.00 11.07
CA ALA A 66 -1.17 -21.04 9.60
C ALA A 66 -2.56 -20.67 9.07
N GLY A 67 -3.18 -19.59 9.59
CA GLY A 67 -4.36 -19.01 8.95
C GLY A 67 -3.96 -18.16 7.74
N PRO A 68 -4.60 -18.30 6.56
CA PRO A 68 -4.32 -17.42 5.43
C PRO A 68 -4.51 -15.95 5.85
N PRO A 69 -3.70 -15.02 5.34
CA PRO A 69 -3.81 -13.60 5.68
C PRO A 69 -5.26 -13.14 5.52
N LEU A 70 -5.73 -12.24 6.41
CA LEU A 70 -7.10 -11.73 6.44
C LEU A 70 -7.62 -11.27 5.06
N GLY A 71 -6.74 -10.77 4.19
CA GLY A 71 -7.05 -10.47 2.79
C GLY A 71 -7.54 -11.66 1.94
N GLY A 72 -7.15 -12.90 2.27
CA GLY A 72 -7.67 -14.12 1.66
C GLY A 72 -9.07 -14.50 2.17
N LEU A 73 -9.38 -14.20 3.43
CA LEU A 73 -10.70 -14.46 4.05
C LEU A 73 -11.77 -13.47 3.55
N LEU A 74 -11.37 -12.20 3.41
CA LEU A 74 -12.23 -11.15 2.83
C LEU A 74 -12.48 -11.36 1.33
N LYS A 75 -11.46 -11.80 0.57
CA LYS A 75 -11.61 -12.21 -0.84
C LYS A 75 -12.54 -13.40 -1.02
N ARG A 76 -12.48 -14.41 -0.14
CA ARG A 76 -13.33 -15.61 -0.22
C ARG A 76 -14.80 -15.34 0.06
N ARG A 77 -15.13 -14.35 0.91
CA ARG A 77 -16.52 -14.06 1.29
C ARG A 77 -17.24 -13.05 0.38
N GLY A 78 -16.57 -12.49 -0.63
CA GLY A 78 -17.20 -11.57 -1.58
C GLY A 78 -17.75 -10.27 -0.95
N LEU A 79 -17.44 -9.99 0.32
CA LEU A 79 -17.88 -8.80 1.05
C LEU A 79 -17.21 -7.53 0.50
N ASP A 80 -15.99 -7.67 -0.03
CA ASP A 80 -15.27 -6.65 -0.82
C ASP A 80 -16.13 -6.10 -1.98
N ARG A 81 -16.91 -6.98 -2.64
CA ARG A 81 -17.77 -6.62 -3.77
C ARG A 81 -18.96 -5.73 -3.38
N ARG A 82 -19.54 -5.93 -2.20
CA ARG A 82 -20.77 -5.22 -1.76
C ARG A 82 -20.48 -3.81 -1.24
N VAL A 83 -19.35 -3.62 -0.57
CA VAL A 83 -18.92 -2.31 -0.07
C VAL A 83 -18.45 -1.42 -1.23
N HIS A 84 -17.67 -1.96 -2.18
CA HIS A 84 -17.18 -1.20 -3.33
C HIS A 84 -18.28 -0.88 -4.36
N ALA A 85 -19.23 -1.80 -4.63
CA ALA A 85 -20.35 -1.51 -5.53
C ALA A 85 -21.26 -0.36 -5.03
N SER A 86 -21.26 -0.10 -3.72
CA SER A 86 -22.00 1.00 -3.10
C SER A 86 -21.24 2.33 -3.19
N LEU A 87 -19.90 2.31 -3.15
CA LEU A 87 -19.04 3.49 -3.36
C LEU A 87 -18.98 3.91 -4.85
N LEU A 88 -18.98 2.94 -5.78
CA LEU A 88 -18.95 3.15 -7.24
C LEU A 88 -20.21 3.83 -7.80
N ARG A 89 -21.35 3.80 -7.09
CA ARG A 89 -22.57 4.52 -7.50
C ARG A 89 -22.52 6.02 -7.17
N GLY A 90 -21.48 6.50 -6.49
CA GLY A 90 -21.37 7.91 -6.06
C GLY A 90 -20.14 8.68 -6.55
N SER A 91 -19.11 8.04 -7.13
CA SER A 91 -17.83 8.70 -7.41
C SER A 91 -17.74 9.33 -8.81
N ARG A 92 -17.94 10.66 -8.87
CA ARG A 92 -17.31 11.73 -9.71
C ARG A 92 -16.88 11.45 -11.17
N THR A 93 -17.46 10.48 -11.86
CA THR A 93 -17.12 10.11 -13.26
C THR A 93 -17.33 11.28 -14.23
N ALA A 94 -18.38 12.08 -14.04
CA ALA A 94 -18.66 13.26 -14.87
C ALA A 94 -17.50 14.29 -14.83
N SER A 95 -16.86 14.49 -13.67
CA SER A 95 -15.76 15.45 -13.52
C SER A 95 -14.48 15.01 -14.24
N LEU A 96 -14.25 13.71 -14.43
CA LEU A 96 -13.07 13.19 -15.12
C LEU A 96 -13.24 13.23 -16.64
N THR A 97 -14.42 12.87 -17.13
CA THR A 97 -14.75 12.95 -18.55
C THR A 97 -14.76 14.41 -19.04
N ASP A 98 -15.29 15.33 -18.24
CA ASP A 98 -15.25 16.77 -18.55
C ASP A 98 -13.82 17.34 -18.47
N LEU A 99 -12.97 16.79 -17.61
CA LEU A 99 -11.56 17.19 -17.51
C LEU A 99 -10.75 16.73 -18.73
N ALA A 100 -10.99 15.49 -19.19
CA ALA A 100 -10.31 14.91 -20.34
C ALA A 100 -10.72 15.59 -21.66
N LYS A 101 -12.00 15.99 -21.80
CA LYS A 101 -12.49 16.71 -22.99
C LYS A 101 -11.93 18.13 -23.16
N ARG A 102 -11.35 18.73 -22.12
CA ARG A 102 -10.89 20.13 -22.13
C ARG A 102 -9.38 20.29 -22.35
N THR A 103 -8.62 19.20 -22.46
CA THR A 103 -7.15 19.26 -22.62
C THR A 103 -6.62 18.08 -23.44
N ASP A 104 -5.68 18.30 -24.36
CA ASP A 104 -4.98 17.26 -25.14
C ASP A 104 -3.93 16.47 -24.33
N ARG A 105 -4.16 16.28 -23.02
CA ARG A 105 -3.20 15.65 -22.11
C ARG A 105 -3.76 14.33 -21.59
N PRO A 106 -2.96 13.25 -21.59
CA PRO A 106 -3.43 11.92 -21.20
C PRO A 106 -3.75 11.83 -19.71
N VAL A 107 -4.53 10.81 -19.35
CA VAL A 107 -4.86 10.39 -18.00
C VAL A 107 -4.08 9.11 -17.68
N ILE A 108 -3.33 9.13 -16.59
CA ILE A 108 -2.62 7.95 -16.11
C ILE A 108 -3.52 7.14 -15.20
N PHE A 109 -3.59 5.84 -15.43
CA PHE A 109 -4.22 4.88 -14.52
C PHE A 109 -3.14 4.04 -13.87
N VAL A 110 -3.03 4.03 -12.53
CA VAL A 110 -2.03 3.20 -11.84
C VAL A 110 -2.70 1.97 -11.24
N SER A 111 -2.23 0.79 -11.61
CA SER A 111 -2.77 -0.49 -11.15
C SER A 111 -1.70 -1.35 -10.47
N GLU A 112 -1.88 -1.58 -9.17
CA GLU A 112 -0.99 -2.42 -8.37
C GLU A 112 -1.26 -3.92 -8.52
N MET A 113 -2.54 -4.31 -8.53
CA MET A 113 -2.97 -5.72 -8.55
C MET A 113 -4.18 -5.88 -9.47
N ALA A 114 -4.33 -7.06 -10.07
CA ALA A 114 -5.59 -7.46 -10.70
C ALA A 114 -6.50 -8.17 -9.69
N VAL A 115 -7.12 -7.39 -8.80
CA VAL A 115 -8.31 -7.84 -8.08
C VAL A 115 -9.51 -7.03 -8.58
N ALA A 116 -10.70 -7.61 -8.55
CA ALA A 116 -11.91 -6.96 -9.07
C ALA A 116 -12.06 -5.52 -8.54
N SER A 117 -11.84 -5.34 -7.24
CA SER A 117 -11.90 -4.05 -6.54
C SER A 117 -10.86 -3.01 -6.97
N THR A 118 -9.80 -3.39 -7.69
CA THR A 118 -8.76 -2.46 -8.16
C THR A 118 -8.75 -2.27 -9.67
N ILE A 119 -9.08 -3.32 -10.43
CA ILE A 119 -8.96 -3.28 -11.90
C ILE A 119 -10.25 -2.88 -12.59
N GLU A 120 -11.41 -3.40 -12.15
CA GLU A 120 -12.69 -3.15 -12.82
C GLU A 120 -13.08 -1.66 -12.79
N PRO A 121 -12.95 -0.93 -11.66
CA PRO A 121 -13.20 0.51 -11.64
C PRO A 121 -12.31 1.27 -12.62
N SER A 122 -11.02 0.92 -12.66
CA SER A 122 -10.04 1.58 -13.53
C SER A 122 -10.39 1.36 -15.01
N LEU A 123 -10.77 0.14 -15.38
CA LEU A 123 -11.19 -0.20 -16.75
C LEU A 123 -12.50 0.48 -17.14
N ALA A 124 -13.48 0.56 -16.22
CA ALA A 124 -14.76 1.21 -16.47
C ALA A 124 -14.58 2.71 -16.75
N VAL A 125 -13.73 3.39 -15.97
CA VAL A 125 -13.43 4.81 -16.20
C VAL A 125 -12.60 5.01 -17.46
N ALA A 126 -11.63 4.13 -17.74
CA ALA A 126 -10.84 4.19 -18.97
C ALA A 126 -11.70 4.03 -20.23
N ALA A 127 -12.69 3.13 -20.22
CA ALA A 127 -13.61 2.92 -21.34
C ALA A 127 -14.50 4.15 -21.65
N ALA A 128 -14.63 5.09 -20.71
CA ALA A 128 -15.34 6.35 -20.91
C ALA A 128 -14.44 7.47 -21.49
N LEU A 129 -13.17 7.20 -21.74
CA LEU A 129 -12.19 8.13 -22.30
C LEU A 129 -11.76 7.71 -23.71
N PRO A 130 -11.32 8.65 -24.56
CA PRO A 130 -10.63 8.32 -25.80
C PRO A 130 -9.42 7.42 -25.52
N ALA A 131 -9.22 6.37 -26.32
CA ALA A 131 -8.20 5.34 -26.06
C ALA A 131 -6.77 5.92 -26.02
N ASP A 132 -6.48 6.94 -26.82
CA ASP A 132 -5.21 7.67 -26.87
C ASP A 132 -4.95 8.53 -25.63
N MET A 133 -5.99 8.83 -24.84
CA MET A 133 -5.87 9.53 -23.56
C MET A 133 -5.60 8.58 -22.39
N VAL A 134 -5.68 7.26 -22.57
CA VAL A 134 -5.53 6.29 -21.47
C VAL A 134 -4.10 5.77 -21.42
N VAL A 135 -3.40 6.03 -20.31
CA VAL A 135 -2.04 5.52 -20.07
C VAL A 135 -2.01 4.62 -18.84
N PRO A 136 -2.14 3.30 -18.99
CA PRO A 136 -2.06 2.38 -17.87
C PRO A 136 -0.62 2.16 -17.43
N LEU A 137 -0.34 2.40 -16.15
CA LEU A 137 0.91 2.04 -15.48
C LEU A 137 0.66 0.88 -14.52
N VAL A 138 1.38 -0.22 -14.71
CA VAL A 138 1.11 -1.47 -13.98
C VAL A 138 2.33 -1.95 -13.21
N ALA A 139 2.14 -2.31 -11.93
CA ALA A 139 3.17 -2.93 -11.10
C ALA A 139 3.11 -4.47 -11.11
N ASP A 140 1.98 -5.05 -11.54
CA ASP A 140 1.74 -6.49 -11.53
C ASP A 140 1.42 -7.05 -12.92
N ARG A 141 1.88 -8.27 -13.19
CA ARG A 141 1.69 -8.94 -14.48
C ARG A 141 0.23 -9.29 -14.76
N ARG A 142 -0.57 -9.59 -13.73
CA ARG A 142 -2.00 -9.88 -13.90
C ARG A 142 -2.77 -8.60 -14.20
N ALA A 143 -2.42 -7.49 -13.57
CA ALA A 143 -2.94 -6.17 -13.93
C ALA A 143 -2.60 -5.83 -15.39
N ALA A 144 -1.35 -6.05 -15.81
CA ALA A 144 -0.95 -5.87 -17.20
C ALA A 144 -1.78 -6.70 -18.18
N ARG A 145 -2.06 -7.97 -17.84
CA ARG A 145 -2.89 -8.85 -18.67
C ARG A 145 -4.32 -8.34 -18.79
N ALA A 146 -4.92 -7.90 -17.69
CA ALA A 146 -6.29 -7.38 -17.68
C ALA A 146 -6.43 -6.11 -18.56
N TRP A 147 -5.47 -5.19 -18.47
CA TRP A 147 -5.42 -4.01 -19.34
C TRP A 147 -5.30 -4.37 -20.83
N ARG A 148 -4.44 -5.35 -21.18
CA ARG A 148 -4.32 -5.83 -22.57
C ARG A 148 -5.59 -6.50 -23.08
N GLN A 149 -6.26 -7.29 -22.23
CA GLN A 149 -7.55 -7.91 -22.58
C GLN A 149 -8.65 -6.88 -22.84
N ALA A 150 -8.54 -5.70 -22.22
CA ALA A 150 -9.43 -4.57 -22.45
C ALA A 150 -9.00 -3.66 -23.62
N GLY A 151 -7.95 -4.04 -24.38
CA GLY A 151 -7.51 -3.32 -25.58
C GLY A 151 -6.53 -2.17 -25.34
N TYR A 152 -5.93 -2.06 -24.15
CA TYR A 152 -4.95 -1.02 -23.83
C TYR A 152 -3.52 -1.58 -23.79
N GLU A 153 -2.53 -0.72 -24.04
CA GLU A 153 -1.11 -1.07 -23.93
C GLU A 153 -0.51 -0.57 -22.60
N PRO A 154 -0.44 -1.42 -21.56
CA PRO A 154 0.07 -1.00 -20.27
C PRO A 154 1.60 -0.91 -20.26
N SER A 155 2.11 0.17 -19.67
CA SER A 155 3.53 0.34 -19.37
C SER A 155 3.85 -0.20 -17.98
N ALA A 156 4.91 -0.99 -17.88
CA ALA A 156 5.39 -1.49 -16.59
C ALA A 156 5.96 -0.34 -15.75
N LEU A 157 5.62 -0.31 -14.46
CA LEU A 157 6.15 0.66 -13.50
C LEU A 157 7.58 0.27 -13.08
N LEU A 158 8.53 0.41 -13.99
CA LEU A 158 9.92 0.00 -13.80
C LEU A 158 10.89 1.11 -14.20
N LEU A 159 12.04 1.11 -13.54
CA LEU A 159 13.20 1.92 -13.93
C LEU A 159 14.18 1.08 -14.76
N PRO A 160 15.07 1.73 -15.54
CA PRO A 160 16.23 1.05 -16.10
C PRO A 160 17.03 0.36 -14.99
N TRP A 161 17.44 -0.89 -15.24
CA TRP A 161 18.04 -1.79 -14.23
C TRP A 161 19.15 -1.13 -13.39
N ARG A 162 20.08 -0.43 -14.03
CA ARG A 162 21.20 0.23 -13.34
C ARG A 162 20.70 1.26 -12.31
N ARG A 163 19.78 2.12 -12.73
CA ARG A 163 19.19 3.15 -11.88
C ARG A 163 18.34 2.55 -10.76
N ASP A 164 17.55 1.51 -11.07
CA ASP A 164 16.80 0.75 -10.07
C ASP A 164 17.72 0.18 -8.98
N ARG A 165 18.80 -0.50 -9.38
CA ARG A 165 19.76 -1.13 -8.47
C ARG A 165 20.47 -0.09 -7.60
N GLU A 166 20.89 1.03 -8.17
CA GLU A 166 21.53 2.13 -7.43
C GLU A 166 20.59 2.68 -6.36
N ILE A 167 19.35 3.01 -6.73
CA ILE A 167 18.32 3.52 -5.81
C ILE A 167 18.04 2.52 -4.68
N ARG A 168 17.81 1.24 -5.01
CA ARG A 168 17.52 0.22 -4.00
C ARG A 168 18.71 -0.01 -3.06
N THR A 169 19.94 0.03 -3.57
CA THR A 169 21.14 -0.13 -2.74
C THR A 169 21.28 1.02 -1.74
N GLN A 170 21.09 2.26 -2.20
CA GLN A 170 21.13 3.44 -1.32
C GLN A 170 19.98 3.45 -0.32
N ALA A 171 18.76 3.13 -0.76
CA ALA A 171 17.60 2.99 0.11
C ALA A 171 17.79 1.91 1.17
N ALA A 172 18.34 0.74 0.81
CA ALA A 172 18.63 -0.34 1.75
C ALA A 172 19.61 0.09 2.84
N ARG A 173 20.68 0.83 2.50
CA ARG A 173 21.64 1.35 3.49
C ARG A 173 20.98 2.32 4.46
N ARG A 174 20.25 3.31 3.94
CA ARG A 174 19.54 4.31 4.74
C ARG A 174 18.49 3.68 5.66
N LEU A 175 17.69 2.78 5.11
CA LEU A 175 16.65 2.08 5.85
C LEU A 175 17.27 1.17 6.93
N SER A 176 18.36 0.46 6.63
CA SER A 176 19.06 -0.37 7.61
C SER A 176 19.66 0.43 8.75
N LEU A 177 20.13 1.65 8.48
CA LEU A 177 20.60 2.57 9.52
C LEU A 177 19.43 3.03 10.39
N ALA A 178 18.41 3.61 9.76
CA ALA A 178 17.23 4.14 10.46
C ALA A 178 16.48 3.07 11.27
N TRP A 179 16.38 1.84 10.75
CA TRP A 179 15.74 0.73 11.45
C TRP A 179 16.49 0.29 12.72
N ARG A 180 17.81 0.41 12.73
CA ARG A 180 18.66 0.10 13.89
C ARG A 180 18.64 1.23 14.92
N GLU A 181 18.88 2.47 14.46
CA GLU A 181 18.95 3.63 15.34
C GLU A 181 17.63 3.90 16.04
N ARG A 182 16.51 3.84 15.31
CA ARG A 182 15.18 4.15 15.86
C ARG A 182 14.51 2.98 16.57
N PHE A 183 15.19 1.85 16.77
CA PHE A 183 14.65 0.73 17.55
C PHE A 183 14.46 1.11 19.02
N LEU A 184 15.43 1.83 19.59
CA LEU A 184 15.38 2.22 21.00
C LEU A 184 14.29 3.26 21.29
N ASP A 185 13.94 4.07 20.28
CA ASP A 185 12.89 5.09 20.37
C ASP A 185 11.46 4.50 20.21
N MET A 186 11.33 3.19 20.01
CA MET A 186 10.02 2.56 19.79
C MET A 186 9.25 2.45 21.11
N PRO A 187 7.94 2.77 21.12
CA PRO A 187 7.11 2.60 22.31
C PRO A 187 7.03 1.11 22.69
N PRO A 188 7.06 0.77 23.99
CA PRO A 188 6.93 -0.62 24.45
C PRO A 188 5.66 -1.26 23.92
N ILE A 189 5.78 -2.55 23.57
CA ILE A 189 4.65 -3.38 23.19
C ILE A 189 4.54 -4.45 24.27
N GLU A 190 3.62 -4.28 25.19
CA GLU A 190 3.44 -5.22 26.29
C GLU A 190 2.41 -6.29 25.94
N LEU A 191 2.81 -7.55 26.14
CA LEU A 191 1.96 -8.73 26.05
C LEU A 191 2.14 -9.55 27.33
N ALA A 192 1.07 -9.73 28.10
CA ALA A 192 1.09 -10.43 29.39
C ALA A 192 2.18 -9.92 30.36
N GLY A 193 2.43 -8.61 30.39
CA GLY A 193 3.44 -7.99 31.25
C GLY A 193 4.89 -8.13 30.75
N MET A 194 5.11 -8.70 29.56
CA MET A 194 6.41 -8.76 28.91
C MET A 194 6.48 -7.79 27.75
N ASP A 195 7.59 -7.06 27.62
CA ASP A 195 7.86 -6.23 26.46
C ASP A 195 8.36 -7.09 25.29
N VAL A 196 7.55 -7.17 24.23
CA VAL A 196 7.83 -7.97 23.02
C VAL A 196 8.39 -7.13 21.87
N ARG A 197 8.82 -5.88 22.10
CA ARG A 197 9.39 -5.00 21.06
C ARG A 197 10.50 -5.65 20.24
N ALA A 198 11.42 -6.35 20.92
CA ALA A 198 12.56 -6.98 20.26
C ALA A 198 12.15 -8.10 19.31
N ASP A 199 11.14 -8.89 19.69
CA ASP A 199 10.61 -9.97 18.85
C ASP A 199 9.87 -9.42 17.63
N VAL A 200 9.07 -8.37 17.82
CA VAL A 200 8.37 -7.66 16.73
C VAL A 200 9.38 -7.05 15.75
N HIS A 201 10.42 -6.38 16.27
CA HIS A 201 11.48 -5.80 15.44
C HIS A 201 12.21 -6.87 14.62
N ARG A 202 12.58 -7.99 15.25
CA ARG A 202 13.25 -9.11 14.57
C ARG A 202 12.37 -9.75 13.52
N ALA A 203 11.09 -9.96 13.81
CA ALA A 203 10.13 -10.56 12.88
C ALA A 203 9.87 -9.67 11.66
N LEU A 204 9.84 -8.35 11.83
CA LEU A 204 9.59 -7.40 10.75
C LEU A 204 10.83 -7.03 9.95
N ALA A 205 12.04 -7.20 10.51
CA ALA A 205 13.29 -6.81 9.86
C ALA A 205 13.44 -7.37 8.43
N PRO A 206 13.15 -8.66 8.12
CA PRO A 206 13.24 -9.17 6.76
C PRO A 206 12.30 -8.44 5.79
N LEU A 207 11.08 -8.14 6.21
CA LEU A 207 10.08 -7.44 5.39
C LEU A 207 10.51 -5.99 5.13
N VAL A 208 10.93 -5.29 6.18
CA VAL A 208 11.38 -3.89 6.10
C VAL A 208 12.64 -3.79 5.25
N LEU A 209 13.68 -4.57 5.56
CA LEU A 209 15.00 -4.42 4.94
C LEU A 209 15.05 -4.96 3.51
N ARG A 210 14.23 -5.95 3.16
CA ARG A 210 14.16 -6.48 1.77
C ARG A 210 13.09 -5.79 0.94
N GLY A 211 11.92 -5.51 1.53
CA GLY A 211 10.76 -4.95 0.86
C GLY A 211 10.79 -3.42 0.80
N GLY A 212 11.18 -2.76 1.88
CA GLY A 212 11.21 -1.29 1.99
C GLY A 212 11.98 -0.58 0.88
N PRO A 213 13.19 -1.04 0.46
CA PRO A 213 13.95 -0.37 -0.60
C PRO A 213 13.20 -0.24 -1.94
N TRP A 214 12.23 -1.11 -2.21
CA TRP A 214 11.41 -1.03 -3.41
C TRP A 214 10.51 0.21 -3.45
N LEU A 215 10.12 0.76 -2.30
CA LEU A 215 9.31 1.99 -2.23
C LEU A 215 9.95 3.16 -2.97
N TRP A 216 11.27 3.34 -2.82
CA TRP A 216 12.01 4.39 -3.50
C TRP A 216 12.11 4.15 -5.01
N SER A 217 12.25 2.89 -5.43
CA SER A 217 12.27 2.55 -6.85
C SER A 217 10.92 2.82 -7.51
N GLU A 218 9.84 2.33 -6.89
CA GLU A 218 8.47 2.53 -7.37
C GLU A 218 8.10 4.02 -7.41
N LEU A 219 8.44 4.79 -6.35
CA LEU A 219 8.25 6.24 -6.34
C LEU A 219 9.01 6.93 -7.46
N SER A 220 10.26 6.52 -7.70
CA SER A 220 11.11 7.08 -8.74
C SER A 220 10.61 6.72 -10.14
N ALA A 221 10.07 5.51 -10.32
CA ALA A 221 9.41 5.07 -11.55
C ALA A 221 8.15 5.89 -11.83
N LEU A 222 7.31 6.09 -10.81
CA LEU A 222 6.11 6.94 -10.88
C LEU A 222 6.47 8.38 -11.25
N ALA A 223 7.45 8.98 -10.56
CA ALA A 223 7.91 10.34 -10.85
C ALA A 223 8.48 10.46 -12.27
N LEU A 224 9.20 9.44 -12.75
CA LEU A 224 9.70 9.41 -14.13
C LEU A 224 8.55 9.31 -15.14
N ALA A 225 7.56 8.45 -14.88
CA ALA A 225 6.39 8.29 -15.75
C ALA A 225 5.57 9.58 -15.81
N LEU A 226 5.30 10.22 -14.68
CA LEU A 226 4.59 11.50 -14.61
C LEU A 226 5.30 12.59 -15.41
N ARG A 227 6.63 12.68 -15.33
CA ARG A 227 7.41 13.64 -16.14
C ARG A 227 7.37 13.35 -17.63
N ARG A 228 7.43 12.07 -18.02
CA ARG A 228 7.44 11.65 -19.43
C ARG A 228 6.09 11.82 -20.11
N VAL A 229 5.04 11.42 -19.41
CA VAL A 229 3.66 11.44 -19.93
C VAL A 229 3.05 12.84 -19.78
N ALA A 230 3.49 13.60 -18.77
CA ALA A 230 2.90 14.89 -18.40
C ALA A 230 1.36 14.81 -18.34
N PRO A 231 0.77 13.91 -17.53
CA PRO A 231 -0.65 13.67 -17.58
C PRO A 231 -1.47 14.84 -17.03
N ARG A 232 -2.74 14.90 -17.43
CA ARG A 232 -3.72 15.81 -16.86
C ARG A 232 -4.12 15.40 -15.44
N ALA A 233 -4.24 14.10 -15.21
CA ALA A 233 -4.68 13.52 -13.95
C ALA A 233 -4.10 12.12 -13.76
N VAL A 234 -4.07 11.68 -12.50
CA VAL A 234 -3.81 10.30 -12.10
C VAL A 234 -5.08 9.71 -11.52
N VAL A 235 -5.47 8.55 -12.02
CA VAL A 235 -6.61 7.76 -11.52
C VAL A 235 -6.09 6.51 -10.83
N LEU A 236 -6.60 6.28 -9.63
CA LEU A 236 -6.26 5.15 -8.76
C LEU A 236 -7.56 4.48 -8.34
N ALA A 237 -7.61 3.15 -8.32
CA ALA A 237 -8.75 2.47 -7.71
C ALA A 237 -8.72 2.52 -6.17
N THR A 238 -7.55 2.67 -5.58
CA THR A 238 -7.38 2.84 -4.13
C THR A 238 -6.02 3.45 -3.84
N ASP A 239 -5.94 4.30 -2.83
CA ASP A 239 -4.69 4.81 -2.24
C ASP A 239 -4.30 4.06 -0.96
N GLN A 240 -5.07 3.03 -0.58
CA GLN A 240 -4.80 2.22 0.61
C GLN A 240 -3.70 1.18 0.38
N HIS A 241 -3.42 0.85 -0.87
CA HIS A 241 -2.33 -0.06 -1.24
C HIS A 241 -1.03 0.70 -1.54
N ARG A 242 0.10 -0.01 -1.47
CA ARG A 242 1.45 0.56 -1.51
C ARG A 242 1.67 1.46 -2.74
N VAL A 243 1.38 0.95 -3.92
CA VAL A 243 1.60 1.66 -5.19
C VAL A 243 0.57 2.77 -5.37
N GLY A 244 -0.66 2.58 -4.92
CA GLY A 244 -1.69 3.64 -4.91
C GLY A 244 -1.27 4.85 -4.08
N TRP A 245 -0.82 4.61 -2.84
CA TRP A 245 -0.28 5.65 -1.97
C TRP A 245 0.94 6.35 -2.59
N LEU A 246 1.91 5.59 -3.13
CA LEU A 246 3.08 6.15 -3.81
C LEU A 246 2.69 7.00 -5.02
N ALA A 247 1.70 6.56 -5.80
CA ALA A 247 1.22 7.29 -6.97
C ALA A 247 0.56 8.61 -6.58
N ALA A 248 -0.29 8.62 -5.54
CA ALA A 248 -0.88 9.83 -5.01
C ALA A 248 0.18 10.83 -4.51
N ARG A 249 1.24 10.32 -3.87
CA ARG A 249 2.38 11.14 -3.41
C ARG A 249 3.17 11.72 -4.60
N ALA A 250 3.49 10.90 -5.60
CA ALA A 250 4.22 11.34 -6.78
C ALA A 250 3.42 12.39 -7.57
N ALA A 251 2.12 12.17 -7.74
CA ALA A 251 1.20 13.10 -8.40
C ALA A 251 1.14 14.45 -7.67
N ARG A 252 0.97 14.44 -6.34
CA ARG A 252 1.01 15.65 -5.51
C ARG A 252 2.31 16.44 -5.68
N SER A 253 3.45 15.73 -5.67
CA SER A 253 4.77 16.35 -5.85
C SER A 253 4.94 16.97 -7.25
N ALA A 254 4.23 16.44 -8.25
CA ALA A 254 4.20 16.94 -9.61
C ALA A 254 3.04 17.94 -9.87
N ALA A 255 2.29 18.33 -8.84
CA ALA A 255 1.07 19.15 -8.95
C ALA A 255 0.03 18.59 -9.95
N VAL A 256 -0.05 17.26 -10.07
CA VAL A 256 -1.04 16.55 -10.89
C VAL A 256 -2.22 16.13 -10.00
N PRO A 257 -3.47 16.47 -10.36
CA PRO A 257 -4.66 16.00 -9.66
C PRO A 257 -4.74 14.47 -9.59
N THR A 258 -5.11 13.95 -8.43
CA THR A 258 -5.33 12.51 -8.20
C THR A 258 -6.81 12.25 -7.92
N PHE A 259 -7.36 11.23 -8.57
CA PHE A 259 -8.72 10.75 -8.37
C PHE A 259 -8.67 9.31 -7.87
N VAL A 260 -9.30 9.07 -6.72
CA VAL A 260 -9.48 7.72 -6.16
C VAL A 260 -10.92 7.30 -6.43
N LEU A 261 -11.11 6.12 -7.02
CA LEU A 261 -12.41 5.62 -7.51
C LEU A 261 -13.30 5.03 -6.41
#